data_AF-A0A7S0BCX4-F1
#
_entry.id   AF-A0A7S0BCX4-F1
#
_cell.length_a   1.000
_cell.length_b   1.000
_cell.length_c   1.000
_cell.angle_alpha   90.00
_cell.angle_beta   90.00
_cell.angle_gamma   90.00
#
_symmetry.space_group_name_H-M   'P 1'
#
loop_
_entity.id
_entity.type
_entity.pdbx_description
1 polymer ?
#
loop_
_entity_poly.entity_id
_entity_poly.type
_entity_poly.pdbx_seq_one_letter_code
_entity_poly.pdbx_strand_id
1 'polypeptide(L)'
;ALFAMKSDAGSHGDHTDAGRTPLRIVARAALRKVYRRTGALPPAQPVVLLLSGYAAKCRFLAGILSRYSKKVIALHPCVAQRGPDEILDLADGAGYMLEFVIPLVDSAIDVSEVLNHRLGRPSGDPATSSLRHDKFEQQEALRRSGLPAAAQCLTADVACAAEFA
;
A
#
# COMPACT_ATOMS: atom_id res chain seq x y z
N ALA A 1 17.37 -10.25 10.12
CA ALA A 1 16.36 -9.24 9.74
C ALA A 1 15.00 -9.84 10.06
N LEU A 2 14.38 -9.43 11.17
CA LEU A 2 13.39 -10.28 11.84
C LEU A 2 12.12 -10.47 10.99
N PHE A 3 11.99 -11.69 10.48
CA PHE A 3 10.72 -12.38 10.33
C PHE A 3 10.21 -12.75 11.73
N ALA A 4 9.08 -12.20 12.14
CA ALA A 4 8.18 -12.81 13.12
C ALA A 4 6.86 -12.03 13.12
N MET A 5 5.75 -12.69 12.81
CA MET A 5 4.69 -12.91 13.81
C MET A 5 3.72 -13.99 13.32
N LYS A 6 3.38 -14.87 14.27
CA LYS A 6 2.39 -15.94 14.19
C LYS A 6 1.03 -15.37 13.76
N SER A 7 0.33 -16.12 12.91
CA SER A 7 -1.08 -15.89 12.66
C SER A 7 -1.89 -16.38 13.85
N ASP A 8 -2.54 -15.47 14.56
CA ASP A 8 -3.72 -15.83 15.33
C ASP A 8 -4.94 -15.52 14.47
N ALA A 9 -5.67 -16.58 14.14
CA ALA A 9 -6.99 -16.53 13.55
C ALA A 9 -7.98 -16.07 14.63
N GLY A 10 -8.76 -15.02 14.37
CA GLY A 10 -9.85 -14.65 15.27
C GLY A 10 -10.50 -13.29 15.00
N SER A 11 -11.77 -13.37 14.59
CA SER A 11 -12.83 -12.34 14.63
C SER A 11 -12.99 -11.44 13.40
N HIS A 12 -14.01 -11.78 12.61
CA HIS A 12 -14.81 -10.83 11.84
C HIS A 12 -15.51 -9.88 12.82
N GLY A 13 -14.89 -8.71 13.03
CA GLY A 13 -15.44 -7.62 13.81
C GLY A 13 -15.87 -6.49 12.88
N ASP A 14 -17.19 -6.34 12.77
CA ASP A 14 -17.99 -5.20 12.36
C ASP A 14 -17.22 -3.86 12.11
N HIS A 15 -17.21 -3.41 10.85
CA HIS A 15 -16.64 -2.14 10.42
C HIS A 15 -17.56 -0.96 10.81
N THR A 16 -17.63 -0.64 12.09
CA THR A 16 -18.19 0.64 12.54
C THR A 16 -17.09 1.70 12.58
N ASP A 17 -17.13 2.59 11.59
CA ASP A 17 -16.21 3.70 11.27
C ASP A 17 -16.20 4.85 12.31
N ALA A 18 -16.63 4.59 13.55
CA ALA A 18 -16.80 5.59 14.60
C ALA A 18 -15.48 5.94 15.34
N GLY A 19 -14.41 5.19 15.11
CA GLY A 19 -13.13 5.33 15.84
C GLY A 19 -12.02 6.10 15.13
N ARG A 20 -12.16 6.38 13.82
CA ARG A 20 -11.10 6.86 12.92
C ARG A 20 -11.28 8.33 12.51
N THR A 21 -11.58 9.20 13.48
CA THR A 21 -11.59 10.65 13.19
C THR A 21 -10.18 11.13 12.80
N PRO A 22 -10.00 11.90 11.71
CA PRO A 22 -8.72 12.48 11.30
C PRO A 22 -7.96 13.17 12.44
N LEU A 23 -8.71 13.73 13.40
CA LEU A 23 -8.20 14.37 14.61
C LEU A 23 -7.31 13.45 15.47
N ARG A 24 -7.65 12.16 15.59
CA ARG A 24 -6.87 11.19 16.38
C ARG A 24 -5.51 10.89 15.73
N ILE A 25 -5.48 10.77 14.41
CA ILE A 25 -4.25 10.52 13.64
C ILE A 25 -3.31 11.72 13.79
N VAL A 26 -3.85 12.94 13.62
CA VAL A 26 -3.09 14.19 13.80
C VAL A 26 -2.57 14.32 15.23
N ALA A 27 -3.42 14.10 16.24
CA ALA A 27 -3.02 14.18 17.64
C ALA A 27 -1.91 13.17 17.99
N ARG A 28 -2.02 11.93 17.48
CA ARG A 28 -1.00 10.89 17.70
C ARG A 28 0.33 11.26 17.05
N ALA A 29 0.32 11.74 15.81
CA ALA A 29 1.52 12.18 15.12
C ALA A 29 2.19 13.36 15.84
N ALA A 30 1.40 14.34 16.29
CA ALA A 30 1.88 15.48 17.06
C ALA A 30 2.52 15.04 18.39
N LEU A 31 1.84 14.18 19.16
CA LEU A 31 2.37 13.63 20.41
C LEU A 31 3.69 12.91 20.17
N ARG A 32 3.75 11.96 19.23
CA ARG A 32 4.97 11.19 18.97
C ARG A 32 6.14 12.08 18.53
N LYS A 33 5.87 13.16 17.78
CA LYS A 33 6.88 14.18 17.47
C LYS A 33 7.40 14.88 18.72
N VAL A 34 6.53 15.23 19.67
CA VAL A 34 6.92 15.81 20.97
C VAL A 34 7.75 14.82 21.77
N TYR A 35 7.30 13.57 21.92
CA TYR A 35 8.03 12.53 22.64
C TYR A 35 9.43 12.27 22.05
N ARG A 36 9.59 12.33 20.72
CA ARG A 36 10.91 12.24 20.09
C ARG A 36 11.80 13.45 20.38
N ARG A 37 11.23 14.66 20.39
CA ARG A 37 11.98 15.88 20.73
C ARG A 37 12.42 15.90 22.19
N THR A 38 11.66 15.32 23.10
CA THR A 38 12.00 15.22 24.52
C THR A 38 12.91 14.01 24.83
N GLY A 39 13.28 13.20 23.83
CA GLY A 39 14.09 12.00 24.01
C GLY A 39 13.34 10.81 24.61
N ALA A 40 12.04 10.94 24.87
CA ALA A 40 11.20 9.88 25.40
C ALA A 40 10.84 8.80 24.34
N LEU A 41 11.05 9.10 23.06
CA LEU A 41 11.06 8.11 21.97
C LEU A 41 12.34 8.26 21.13
N PRO A 42 12.91 7.17 20.61
CA PRO A 42 14.07 7.25 19.73
C PRO A 42 13.76 8.02 18.45
N PRO A 43 14.76 8.66 17.82
CA PRO A 43 14.57 9.35 16.55
C PRO A 43 14.07 8.35 15.49
N ALA A 44 13.07 8.77 14.72
CA ALA A 44 12.52 7.94 13.66
C ALA A 44 13.56 7.77 12.56
N GLN A 45 13.85 6.53 12.21
CA GLN A 45 14.82 6.23 11.16
C GLN A 45 14.12 6.30 9.79
N PRO A 46 14.64 7.08 8.82
CA PRO A 46 14.10 7.10 7.47
C PRO A 46 14.26 5.73 6.81
N VAL A 47 13.18 5.20 6.24
CA VAL A 47 13.17 3.90 5.57
C VAL A 47 12.32 3.90 4.29
N VAL A 48 12.71 3.04 3.36
CA VAL A 48 11.86 2.61 2.25
C VAL A 48 11.11 1.35 2.68
N LEU A 49 9.79 1.34 2.50
CA LEU A 49 8.94 0.19 2.77
C LEU A 49 8.69 -0.61 1.49
N LEU A 50 8.98 -1.91 1.52
CA LEU A 50 8.59 -2.86 0.48
C LEU A 50 7.35 -3.65 0.94
N LEU A 51 6.31 -3.73 0.10
CA LEU A 51 5.14 -4.57 0.35
C LEU A 51 5.22 -5.82 -0.55
N SER A 52 5.60 -6.96 0.04
CA SER A 52 5.92 -8.18 -0.71
C SER A 52 5.88 -9.44 0.13
N GLY A 53 5.37 -10.53 -0.44
CA GLY A 53 5.46 -11.87 0.14
C GLY A 53 6.74 -12.61 -0.25
N TYR A 54 7.52 -12.07 -1.19
CA TYR A 54 8.64 -12.78 -1.80
C TYR A 54 10.00 -12.28 -1.30
N ALA A 55 10.57 -13.02 -0.35
CA ALA A 55 11.79 -12.65 0.37
C ALA A 55 13.01 -12.44 -0.54
N ALA A 56 13.17 -13.22 -1.61
CA ALA A 56 14.31 -13.08 -2.52
C ALA A 56 14.30 -11.73 -3.25
N LYS A 57 13.13 -11.31 -3.76
CA LYS A 57 12.96 -9.99 -4.41
C LYS A 57 13.17 -8.85 -3.41
N CYS A 58 12.71 -8.99 -2.16
CA CYS A 58 12.99 -8.01 -1.11
C CYS A 58 14.49 -7.87 -0.83
N ARG A 59 15.23 -8.99 -0.72
CA ARG A 59 16.68 -8.96 -0.50
C ARG A 59 17.43 -8.31 -1.65
N PHE A 60 17.04 -8.65 -2.88
CA PHE A 60 17.61 -8.04 -4.08
C PHE A 60 17.43 -6.52 -4.10
N LEU A 61 16.20 -6.04 -3.92
CA LEU A 61 15.90 -4.60 -3.90
C LEU A 61 16.55 -3.89 -2.71
N ALA A 62 16.59 -4.51 -1.54
CA ALA A 62 17.31 -3.97 -0.39
C ALA A 62 18.82 -3.79 -0.69
N GLY A 63 19.43 -4.74 -1.40
CA GLY A 63 20.83 -4.65 -1.84
C GLY A 63 21.08 -3.57 -2.90
N ILE A 64 20.08 -3.22 -3.71
CA ILE A 64 20.17 -2.07 -4.64
C ILE A 64 20.02 -0.76 -3.85
N LEU A 65 18.99 -0.66 -3.02
CA LEU A 65 18.65 0.56 -2.27
C LEU A 65 19.73 0.94 -1.24
N SER A 66 20.47 -0.05 -0.69
CA SER A 66 21.59 0.21 0.21
C SER A 66 22.73 0.99 -0.45
N ARG A 67 22.92 0.87 -1.77
CA ARG A 67 23.89 1.66 -2.54
C ARG A 67 23.57 3.15 -2.55
N TYR A 68 22.32 3.50 -2.28
CA TYR A 68 21.82 4.87 -2.13
C TYR A 68 21.65 5.27 -0.66
N SER A 69 22.29 4.55 0.27
CA SER A 69 22.18 4.76 1.72
C SER A 69 20.74 4.70 2.25
N LYS A 70 19.85 4.00 1.53
CA LYS A 70 18.46 3.81 1.97
C LYS A 70 18.35 2.57 2.83
N LYS A 71 17.85 2.76 4.04
CA LYS A 71 17.43 1.64 4.89
C LYS A 71 16.10 1.10 4.38
N VAL A 72 15.95 -0.21 4.37
CA VAL A 72 14.77 -0.88 3.81
C VAL A 72 14.12 -1.75 4.87
N ILE A 73 12.81 -1.64 4.98
CA ILE A 73 11.96 -2.59 5.70
C ILE A 73 11.01 -3.26 4.71
N ALA A 74 10.62 -4.49 4.99
CA ALA A 74 9.65 -5.22 4.18
C ALA A 74 8.52 -5.71 5.08
N LEU A 75 7.29 -5.55 4.61
CA LEU A 75 6.09 -6.08 5.26
C LEU A 75 5.37 -7.02 4.29
N HIS A 76 4.70 -8.03 4.85
CA HIS A 76 3.86 -8.92 4.07
C HIS A 76 2.70 -8.13 3.43
N PRO A 77 2.24 -8.46 2.20
CA PRO A 77 1.24 -7.67 1.51
C PRO A 77 -0.12 -7.63 2.20
N CYS A 78 -0.44 -8.63 3.04
CA CYS A 78 -1.68 -8.60 3.82
C CYS A 78 -1.80 -7.37 4.72
N VAL A 79 -0.69 -6.73 5.09
CA VAL A 79 -0.71 -5.48 5.86
C VAL A 79 -1.36 -4.35 5.07
N ALA A 80 -1.36 -4.38 3.73
CA ALA A 80 -2.06 -3.40 2.89
C ALA A 80 -3.57 -3.37 3.18
N GLN A 81 -4.19 -4.50 3.55
CA GLN A 81 -5.62 -4.57 3.85
C GLN A 81 -6.04 -3.72 5.06
N ARG A 82 -5.07 -3.33 5.89
CA ARG A 82 -5.27 -2.44 7.04
C ARG A 82 -5.43 -0.97 6.67
N GLY A 83 -5.10 -0.63 5.42
CA GLY A 83 -5.14 0.73 4.91
C GLY A 83 -3.89 1.55 5.22
N PRO A 84 -3.79 2.75 4.62
CA PRO A 84 -2.59 3.59 4.70
C PRO A 84 -2.29 4.09 6.12
N ASP A 85 -3.31 4.45 6.89
CA ASP A 85 -3.13 5.02 8.23
C ASP A 85 -2.54 4.00 9.22
N GLU A 86 -3.00 2.75 9.18
CA GLU A 86 -2.47 1.69 10.04
C GLU A 86 -1.03 1.31 9.68
N ILE A 87 -0.65 1.37 8.41
CA ILE A 87 0.75 1.18 7.98
C ILE A 87 1.65 2.29 8.52
N LEU A 88 1.20 3.54 8.45
CA LEU A 88 1.94 4.67 9.03
C LEU A 88 2.09 4.50 10.54
N ASP A 89 1.01 4.15 11.24
CA ASP A 89 1.03 3.92 12.68
C ASP A 89 1.99 2.79 13.09
N LEU A 90 2.00 1.70 12.32
CA LEU A 90 2.87 0.54 12.52
C LEU A 90 4.34 0.91 12.31
N ALA A 91 4.67 1.58 11.19
CA ALA A 91 6.02 2.03 10.90
C ALA A 91 6.51 3.00 11.98
N ASP A 92 5.69 3.98 12.33
CA ASP A 92 6.02 5.01 13.31
C ASP A 92 6.16 4.43 14.74
N GLY A 93 5.32 3.44 15.09
CA GLY A 93 5.41 2.69 16.34
C GLY A 93 6.66 1.81 16.44
N ALA A 94 7.17 1.34 15.30
CA ALA A 94 8.43 0.62 15.20
C ALA A 94 9.67 1.56 15.10
N GLY A 95 9.47 2.87 15.23
CA GLY A 95 10.56 3.85 15.18
C GLY A 95 11.04 4.17 13.76
N TYR A 96 10.19 3.98 12.75
CA TYR A 96 10.50 4.27 11.36
C TYR A 96 9.72 5.48 10.85
N MET A 97 10.37 6.26 9.97
CA MET A 97 9.76 7.31 9.18
C MET A 97 9.77 6.86 7.72
N LEU A 98 8.60 6.66 7.13
CA LEU A 98 8.52 6.23 5.74
C LEU A 98 8.98 7.36 4.82
N GLU A 99 9.98 7.08 3.98
CA GLU A 99 10.39 7.98 2.90
C GLU A 99 9.68 7.62 1.59
N PHE A 100 9.46 6.33 1.35
CA PHE A 100 8.88 5.80 0.11
C PHE A 100 8.24 4.43 0.38
N VAL A 101 7.18 4.11 -0.36
CA VAL A 101 6.51 2.81 -0.32
C VAL A 101 6.55 2.18 -1.71
N ILE A 102 7.06 0.95 -1.83
CA ILE A 102 7.17 0.25 -3.10
C ILE A 102 6.27 -1.00 -3.03
N PRO A 103 5.15 -1.04 -3.80
CA PRO A 103 4.36 -2.24 -3.93
C PRO A 103 5.10 -3.25 -4.82
N LEU A 104 5.26 -4.50 -4.37
CA LEU A 104 5.81 -5.57 -5.20
C LEU A 104 4.76 -6.60 -5.62
N VAL A 105 3.49 -6.33 -5.29
CA VAL A 105 2.30 -7.10 -5.67
C VAL A 105 1.13 -6.14 -5.93
N ASP A 106 0.21 -6.54 -6.79
CA ASP A 106 -0.87 -5.69 -7.28
C ASP A 106 -1.83 -5.25 -6.17
N SER A 107 -2.14 -6.16 -5.23
CA SER A 107 -3.04 -5.87 -4.10
C SER A 107 -2.52 -4.81 -3.12
N ALA A 108 -1.27 -4.38 -3.26
CA ALA A 108 -0.65 -3.36 -2.43
C ALA A 108 -0.51 -1.99 -3.14
N ILE A 109 -0.84 -1.92 -4.44
CA ILE A 109 -0.62 -0.71 -5.26
C ILE A 109 -1.43 0.47 -4.73
N ASP A 110 -2.75 0.33 -4.58
CA ASP A 110 -3.64 1.40 -4.11
C ASP A 110 -3.14 2.06 -2.82
N VAL A 111 -2.81 1.24 -1.83
CA VAL A 111 -2.34 1.71 -0.53
C VAL A 111 -0.98 2.38 -0.64
N SER A 112 -0.08 1.84 -1.46
CA SER A 112 1.23 2.45 -1.68
C SER A 112 1.14 3.80 -2.39
N GLU A 113 0.20 3.98 -3.31
CA GLU A 113 0.00 5.24 -4.03
C GLU A 113 -0.57 6.31 -3.12
N VAL A 114 -1.58 5.98 -2.31
CA VAL A 114 -2.10 6.90 -1.28
C VAL A 114 -0.99 7.32 -0.32
N LEU A 115 -0.15 6.37 0.12
CA LEU A 115 0.97 6.68 1.01
C LEU A 115 2.02 7.57 0.34
N ASN A 116 2.46 7.24 -0.88
CA ASN A 116 3.45 8.03 -1.59
C ASN A 116 2.93 9.43 -1.92
N HIS A 117 1.66 9.57 -2.32
CA HIS A 117 1.02 10.86 -2.53
C HIS A 117 1.05 11.71 -1.26
N ARG A 118 0.69 11.14 -0.10
CA ARG A 118 0.76 11.82 1.21
C ARG A 118 2.19 12.20 1.62
N LEU A 119 3.17 11.41 1.21
CA LEU A 119 4.59 11.67 1.44
C LEU A 119 5.20 12.66 0.42
N GLY A 120 4.42 13.17 -0.53
CA GLY A 120 4.91 14.05 -1.60
C GLY A 120 5.91 13.35 -2.52
N ARG A 121 5.75 12.03 -2.72
CA ARG A 121 6.60 11.21 -3.56
C ARG A 121 5.94 10.93 -4.91
N PRO A 122 6.74 10.73 -5.97
CA PRO A 122 6.21 10.26 -7.24
C PRO A 122 5.38 8.99 -7.05
N SER A 123 4.11 9.05 -7.44
CA SER A 123 3.18 7.92 -7.46
C SER A 123 2.27 8.04 -8.68
N GLY A 124 1.59 6.95 -9.03
CA GLY A 124 0.40 7.07 -9.87
C GLY A 124 -0.64 7.97 -9.20
N ASP A 125 -1.53 8.53 -10.01
CA ASP A 125 -2.73 9.20 -9.49
C ASP A 125 -3.63 8.14 -8.83
N PRO A 126 -3.92 8.24 -7.52
CA PRO A 126 -4.83 7.32 -6.85
C PRO A 126 -6.23 7.29 -7.47
N ALA A 127 -6.69 8.40 -8.06
CA ALA A 127 -8.00 8.49 -8.70
C ALA A 127 -8.11 7.60 -9.95
N THR A 128 -6.98 7.29 -10.58
CA THR A 128 -6.92 6.40 -11.75
C THR A 128 -6.43 5.00 -11.40
N SER A 129 -6.29 4.67 -10.12
CA SER A 129 -5.74 3.37 -9.73
C SER A 129 -6.65 2.21 -10.13
N SER A 130 -7.97 2.39 -10.00
CA SER A 130 -8.96 1.40 -10.46
C SER A 130 -8.80 1.04 -11.94
N LEU A 131 -8.52 2.03 -12.80
CA LEU A 131 -8.23 1.82 -14.23
C LEU A 131 -6.96 1.00 -14.46
N ARG A 132 -6.00 0.98 -13.53
CA ARG A 132 -4.78 0.16 -13.64
C ARG A 132 -4.97 -1.28 -13.15
N HIS A 133 -6.10 -1.58 -12.49
CA HIS A 133 -6.35 -2.90 -11.91
C HIS A 133 -7.48 -3.66 -12.58
N ASP A 134 -8.49 -2.94 -13.09
CA ASP A 134 -9.61 -3.56 -13.78
C ASP A 134 -9.28 -3.68 -15.28
N LYS A 135 -9.07 -4.93 -15.74
CA LYS A 135 -8.78 -5.21 -17.15
C LYS A 135 -9.90 -4.75 -18.08
N PHE A 136 -11.14 -4.79 -17.63
CA PHE A 136 -12.27 -4.32 -18.43
C PHE A 136 -12.20 -2.81 -18.61
N GLU A 137 -11.97 -2.08 -17.51
CA GLU A 137 -11.78 -0.63 -17.57
C GLU A 137 -10.54 -0.22 -18.37
N GLN A 138 -9.46 -1.01 -18.34
CA GLN A 138 -8.29 -0.79 -19.19
C GLN A 138 -8.64 -0.85 -20.67
N GLN A 139 -9.33 -1.91 -21.09
CA GLN A 139 -9.73 -2.10 -22.47
C GLN A 139 -10.74 -1.03 -22.90
N GLU A 140 -11.67 -0.62 -22.02
CA GLU A 140 -12.59 0.49 -22.29
C GLU A 140 -11.86 1.82 -22.43
N ALA A 141 -10.87 2.09 -21.59
CA ALA A 141 -10.05 3.30 -21.69
C ALA A 141 -9.25 3.34 -23.00
N LEU A 142 -8.68 2.21 -23.43
CA LEU A 142 -8.01 2.08 -24.73
C LEU A 142 -8.99 2.33 -25.89
N ARG A 143 -10.16 1.68 -25.85
CA ARG A 143 -11.22 1.82 -26.87
C ARG A 143 -11.71 3.25 -26.99
N ARG A 144 -12.01 3.92 -25.87
CA ARG A 144 -12.44 5.34 -25.84
C ARG A 144 -11.36 6.29 -26.36
N SER A 145 -10.09 5.90 -26.23
CA SER A 145 -8.95 6.67 -26.75
C SER A 145 -8.63 6.38 -28.22
N GLY A 146 -9.41 5.52 -28.90
CA GLY A 146 -9.17 5.13 -30.29
C GLY A 146 -7.96 4.20 -30.47
N LEU A 147 -7.41 3.65 -29.39
CA LEU A 147 -6.33 2.67 -29.45
C LEU A 147 -6.89 1.27 -29.69
N PRO A 148 -6.11 0.36 -30.32
CA PRO A 148 -6.49 -1.04 -30.45
C PRO A 148 -6.80 -1.64 -29.06
N ALA A 149 -8.01 -2.20 -28.93
CA ALA A 149 -8.50 -2.86 -27.73
C ALA A 149 -9.18 -4.18 -28.13
N ALA A 150 -9.11 -5.19 -27.27
CA ALA A 150 -9.83 -6.43 -27.48
C ALA A 150 -11.34 -6.19 -27.33
N ALA A 151 -12.15 -6.82 -28.20
CA ALA A 151 -13.58 -6.89 -27.95
C ALA A 151 -13.82 -7.61 -26.62
N GLN A 152 -14.70 -7.06 -25.79
CA GLN A 152 -15.01 -7.62 -24.48
C GLN A 152 -16.49 -7.41 -24.13
N CYS A 153 -17.02 -8.32 -23.31
CA CYS A 153 -18.38 -8.28 -22.79
C CYS A 153 -18.33 -8.60 -21.29
N LEU A 154 -18.98 -7.78 -20.46
CA LEU A 154 -19.21 -8.07 -19.04
C LEU A 154 -20.65 -8.54 -18.88
N THR A 155 -20.85 -9.81 -18.57
CA THR A 155 -22.18 -10.40 -18.40
C THR A 155 -22.18 -11.43 -17.28
N ALA A 156 -23.32 -11.57 -16.61
CA ALA A 156 -23.60 -12.65 -15.65
C ALA A 156 -24.43 -13.78 -16.29
N ASP A 157 -24.84 -13.62 -17.55
CA ASP A 157 -25.62 -14.60 -18.30
C ASP A 157 -24.73 -15.48 -19.17
N VAL A 158 -24.83 -16.80 -18.95
CA VAL A 158 -24.08 -17.80 -19.70
C VAL A 158 -24.48 -17.83 -21.17
N ALA A 159 -25.75 -17.60 -21.50
CA ALA A 159 -26.20 -17.59 -22.90
C ALA A 159 -25.56 -16.42 -23.65
N CYS A 160 -25.64 -15.21 -23.09
CA CYS A 160 -24.95 -14.03 -23.59
C CYS A 160 -23.42 -14.25 -23.73
N ALA A 161 -22.79 -14.92 -22.77
CA ALA A 161 -21.36 -15.23 -22.85
C ALA A 161 -21.03 -16.20 -24.00
N ALA A 162 -21.89 -17.19 -24.26
CA ALA A 162 -21.70 -18.16 -25.33
C ALA A 162 -21.88 -17.55 -26.74
N GLU A 163 -22.78 -16.58 -26.89
CA GLU A 163 -22.98 -15.85 -28.16
C GLU A 163 -21.82 -14.89 -28.48
N PHE A 164 -21.08 -14.45 -27.45
CA PHE A 164 -19.95 -13.53 -27.59
C PHE A 164 -18.61 -14.24 -27.92
N ALA A 165 -18.46 -15.51 -27.55
CA ALA A 165 -17.22 -16.29 -27.67
C ALA A 165 -16.92 -16.75 -29.11
#